data_AF-A0A7X8CUH8-F1
#
_entry.id   AF-A0A7X8CUH8-F1
#
_cell.length_a   1.000
_cell.length_b   1.000
_cell.length_c   1.000
_cell.angle_alpha   90.00
_cell.angle_beta   90.00
_cell.angle_gamma   90.00
#
_symmetry.space_group_name_H-M   'P 1'
#
loop_
_entity.id
_entity.type
_entity.pdbx_description
1 polymer ?
#
loop_
_entity_poly.entity_id
_entity_poly.type
_entity_poly.pdbx_seq_one_letter_code
_entity_poly.pdbx_strand_id
1 'polypeptide(L)'
;MRSLRSAALAALLVAVLAGVAAQTTSSGEKTVEEAYLQETLETMIIKEQARGDTRDLKLLALQYIKQSIDEGRKNEEVRRSLEYLALETSTTVVREAG
;
A
#
# COMPACT_ATOMS: atom_id res chain seq x y z
N MET A 1 -17.68 48.71 -17.22
CA MET A 1 -17.00 47.81 -18.18
C MET A 1 -15.75 47.12 -17.60
N ARG A 2 -14.90 47.80 -16.81
CA ARG A 2 -13.71 47.18 -16.18
C ARG A 2 -14.05 46.11 -15.12
N SER A 3 -15.04 46.37 -14.26
CA SER A 3 -15.52 45.42 -13.24
C SER A 3 -16.13 44.15 -13.82
N LEU A 4 -16.80 44.26 -14.97
CA LEU A 4 -17.42 43.12 -15.66
C LEU A 4 -16.36 42.15 -16.25
N ARG A 5 -15.24 42.70 -16.73
CA ARG A 5 -14.11 41.92 -17.25
C ARG A 5 -13.35 41.21 -16.12
N SER A 6 -13.16 41.88 -14.99
CA SER A 6 -12.54 41.27 -13.81
C SER A 6 -13.39 40.14 -13.21
N ALA A 7 -14.72 40.30 -13.19
CA ALA A 7 -15.64 39.25 -12.74
C ALA A 7 -15.62 38.03 -13.68
N ALA A 8 -15.57 38.24 -14.99
CA ALA A 8 -15.45 37.16 -15.97
C ALA A 8 -14.12 36.39 -15.84
N LEU A 9 -13.02 37.09 -15.56
CA LEU A 9 -11.70 36.48 -15.36
C LEU A 9 -11.64 35.67 -14.06
N ALA A 10 -12.24 36.17 -12.98
CA ALA A 10 -12.36 35.44 -11.72
C ALA A 10 -13.24 34.18 -11.87
N ALA A 11 -14.35 34.26 -12.60
CA ALA A 11 -15.21 33.12 -12.88
C ALA A 11 -14.49 32.04 -13.71
N LEU A 12 -13.69 32.45 -14.70
CA LEU A 12 -12.87 31.53 -15.50
C LEU A 12 -11.81 30.82 -14.63
N LEU A 13 -11.17 31.56 -13.72
CA LEU A 13 -10.15 31.01 -12.82
C LEU A 13 -10.73 29.94 -11.88
N VAL A 14 -11.94 30.20 -11.35
CA VAL A 14 -12.65 29.25 -10.48
C VAL A 14 -13.04 27.99 -11.24
N ALA A 15 -13.48 28.11 -12.51
CA ALA A 15 -13.83 26.96 -13.35
C ALA A 15 -12.61 26.08 -13.65
N VAL A 16 -11.44 26.68 -13.91
CA VAL A 16 -10.19 25.94 -14.13
C VAL A 16 -9.75 25.20 -12.86
N LEU A 17 -9.83 25.84 -11.70
CA LEU A 17 -9.44 25.22 -10.42
C LEU A 17 -10.40 24.07 -10.03
N ALA A 18 -11.69 24.18 -10.34
CA ALA A 18 -12.66 23.12 -10.11
C ALA A 18 -12.40 21.88 -10.99
N GLY A 19 -11.97 22.07 -12.25
CA GLY A 19 -11.59 20.98 -13.14
C GLY A 19 -10.37 20.19 -12.66
N VAL A 20 -9.37 20.87 -12.09
CA VAL A 20 -8.17 20.23 -11.51
C VAL A 20 -8.51 19.44 -10.25
N ALA A 21 -9.39 19.97 -9.38
CA ALA A 21 -9.84 19.28 -8.17
C ALA A 21 -10.68 18.02 -8.46
N ALA A 22 -11.38 17.96 -9.59
CA ALA A 22 -12.12 16.78 -10.01
C ALA A 22 -11.23 15.65 -10.55
N GLN A 23 -10.05 15.99 -11.09
CA GLN A 23 -9.08 15.02 -11.60
C GLN A 23 -8.31 14.32 -10.47
N THR A 24 -8.13 14.96 -9.32
CA THR A 24 -7.44 14.35 -8.17
C THR A 24 -8.28 13.32 -7.41
N THR A 25 -9.60 13.32 -7.59
CA THR A 25 -10.51 12.28 -7.06
C THR A 25 -10.52 10.98 -7.86
N SER A 26 -9.84 10.94 -9.02
CA SER A 26 -9.65 9.71 -9.82
C SER A 26 -8.53 8.84 -9.23
N SER A 27 -8.61 8.53 -7.94
CA SER A 27 -7.76 7.55 -7.28
C SER A 27 -8.17 6.14 -7.72
N GLY A 28 -7.74 5.77 -8.93
CA GLY A 28 -7.39 4.39 -9.29
C GLY A 28 -8.53 3.38 -9.28
N GLU A 29 -9.33 3.36 -10.34
CA GLU A 29 -9.98 2.12 -10.76
C GLU A 29 -8.89 1.15 -11.23
N LYS A 30 -8.34 0.33 -10.32
CA LYS A 30 -7.45 -0.77 -10.70
C LYS A 30 -8.25 -1.74 -11.56
N THR A 31 -7.68 -2.13 -12.69
CA THR A 31 -8.27 -3.22 -13.48
C THR A 31 -8.24 -4.51 -12.66
N VAL A 32 -9.22 -5.39 -12.86
CA VAL A 32 -9.33 -6.66 -12.09
C VAL A 32 -8.04 -7.49 -12.20
N GLU A 33 -7.44 -7.50 -13.39
CA GLU A 33 -6.17 -8.19 -13.67
C GLU A 33 -5.00 -7.57 -12.87
N GLU A 34 -4.90 -6.25 -12.83
CA GLU A 34 -3.85 -5.57 -12.04
C GLU A 34 -4.01 -5.83 -10.54
N ALA A 35 -5.25 -5.86 -10.03
CA ALA A 35 -5.51 -6.20 -8.64
C ALA A 35 -5.07 -7.65 -8.32
N TYR A 36 -5.42 -8.61 -9.19
CA TYR A 36 -5.05 -10.02 -9.02
C TYR A 36 -3.54 -10.25 -9.09
N LEU A 37 -2.86 -9.62 -10.05
CA LEU A 37 -1.40 -9.72 -10.21
C LEU A 37 -0.66 -9.07 -9.04
N GLN A 38 -1.11 -7.91 -8.57
CA GLN A 38 -0.49 -7.22 -7.44
C GLN A 38 -0.64 -8.02 -6.14
N GLU A 39 -1.83 -8.56 -5.86
CA GLU A 39 -2.03 -9.39 -4.67
C GLU A 39 -1.14 -10.64 -4.71
N THR A 40 -1.02 -11.29 -5.87
CA THR A 40 -0.18 -12.48 -6.04
C THR A 40 1.31 -12.17 -5.81
N LEU A 41 1.79 -11.04 -6.34
CA LEU A 41 3.18 -10.61 -6.18
C LEU A 41 3.49 -10.22 -4.73
N GLU A 42 2.64 -9.41 -4.10
CA GLU A 42 2.79 -9.01 -2.70
C GLU A 42 2.87 -10.25 -1.79
N THR A 43 1.98 -11.21 -2.02
CA THR A 43 1.93 -12.46 -1.25
C THR A 43 3.20 -13.29 -1.41
N MET A 44 3.75 -13.36 -2.63
CA MET A 44 5.02 -14.03 -2.88
C MET A 44 6.18 -13.33 -2.16
N ILE A 45 6.25 -12.00 -2.25
CA ILE A 45 7.28 -11.20 -1.60
C ILE A 45 7.26 -11.38 -0.09
N ILE A 46 6.07 -11.33 0.53
CA ILE A 46 5.89 -11.57 1.97
C ILE A 46 6.46 -12.93 2.37
N LYS A 47 6.14 -13.99 1.61
CA LYS A 47 6.61 -15.35 1.90
C LYS A 47 8.14 -15.47 1.80
N GLU A 48 8.76 -14.89 0.77
CA GLU A 48 10.21 -14.95 0.59
C GLU A 48 10.94 -14.14 1.67
N GLN A 49 10.44 -12.95 2.01
CA GLN A 49 11.01 -12.14 3.08
C GLN A 49 10.83 -12.79 4.46
N ALA A 50 9.70 -13.43 4.71
CA ALA A 50 9.43 -14.13 5.96
C ALA A 50 10.42 -15.27 6.21
N ARG A 51 10.84 -15.95 5.15
CA ARG A 51 11.83 -17.05 5.18
C ARG A 51 13.28 -16.60 5.03
N GLY A 52 13.52 -15.28 4.93
CA GLY A 52 14.87 -14.74 4.83
C GLY A 52 15.64 -14.92 6.13
N ASP A 53 16.97 -15.08 6.04
CA ASP A 53 17.81 -15.36 7.21
C ASP A 53 18.03 -14.14 8.12
N THR A 54 17.81 -12.92 7.60
CA THR A 54 18.09 -11.68 8.34
C THR A 54 16.85 -11.16 9.07
N ARG A 55 17.08 -10.53 10.23
CA ARG A 55 16.04 -9.89 11.02
C ARG A 55 15.30 -8.81 10.24
N ASP A 56 16.00 -8.05 9.40
CA ASP A 56 15.42 -6.94 8.64
C ASP A 56 14.39 -7.42 7.61
N LEU A 57 14.66 -8.53 6.92
CA LEU A 57 13.70 -9.15 5.99
C LEU A 57 12.44 -9.61 6.72
N LYS A 58 12.61 -10.23 7.90
CA LYS A 58 11.48 -10.67 8.73
C LYS A 58 10.62 -9.51 9.23
N LEU A 59 11.25 -8.40 9.64
CA LEU A 59 10.53 -7.20 10.04
C LEU A 59 9.76 -6.57 8.88
N LEU A 60 10.37 -6.54 7.69
CA LEU A 60 9.71 -6.05 6.49
C LEU A 60 8.50 -6.91 6.13
N ALA A 61 8.63 -8.24 6.21
CA ALA A 61 7.52 -9.17 6.01
C ALA A 61 6.37 -8.91 7.01
N LEU A 62 6.69 -8.71 8.30
CA LEU A 62 5.68 -8.37 9.32
C LEU A 62 4.97 -7.04 9.03
N GLN A 63 5.69 -6.05 8.52
CA GLN A 63 5.12 -4.76 8.16
C GLN A 63 4.11 -4.90 7.00
N TYR A 64 4.45 -5.66 5.97
CA TYR A 64 3.53 -5.95 4.86
C TYR A 64 2.33 -6.79 5.31
N ILE A 65 2.52 -7.79 6.16
CA ILE A 65 1.42 -8.58 6.74
C ILE A 65 0.45 -7.67 7.50
N LYS A 66 0.98 -6.75 8.32
CA LYS A 66 0.16 -5.79 9.05
C LYS A 66 -0.65 -4.91 8.10
N GLN A 67 -0.01 -4.35 7.07
CA GLN A 67 -0.69 -3.50 6.10
C GLN A 67 -1.82 -4.26 5.38
N SER A 68 -1.57 -5.50 4.95
CA SER A 68 -2.60 -6.34 4.31
C SER A 68 -3.80 -6.59 5.22
N ILE A 69 -3.57 -6.86 6.51
CA ILE A 69 -4.65 -7.05 7.49
C ILE A 69 -5.44 -5.75 7.71
N ASP A 70 -4.74 -4.62 7.85
CA ASP A 70 -5.35 -3.30 8.06
C ASP A 70 -6.20 -2.89 6.85
N GLU A 71 -5.80 -3.28 5.64
CA GLU A 71 -6.53 -3.06 4.38
C GLU A 71 -7.60 -4.13 4.10
N GLY A 72 -7.82 -5.07 5.03
CA GLY A 72 -8.85 -6.11 4.95
C GLY A 72 -8.49 -7.32 4.09
N ARG A 73 -7.28 -7.38 3.52
CA ARG A 73 -6.75 -8.51 2.76
C ARG A 73 -6.27 -9.62 3.69
N LYS A 74 -7.20 -10.49 4.09
CA LYS A 74 -6.93 -11.66 4.95
C LYS A 74 -6.84 -12.95 4.13
N ASN A 75 -5.83 -13.02 3.26
CA ASN A 75 -5.62 -14.22 2.44
C ASN A 75 -4.86 -15.31 3.22
N GLU A 76 -4.95 -16.55 2.73
CA GLU A 76 -4.40 -17.74 3.39
C GLU A 76 -2.87 -17.71 3.53
N GLU A 77 -2.17 -17.08 2.58
CA GLU A 77 -0.72 -16.99 2.60
C GLU A 77 -0.19 -15.93 3.58
N VAL A 78 -0.92 -14.83 3.78
CA VAL A 78 -0.66 -13.87 4.88
C VAL A 78 -0.76 -14.59 6.23
N ARG A 79 -1.79 -15.42 6.42
CA ARG A 79 -1.95 -16.24 7.64
C ARG A 79 -0.77 -17.19 7.83
N ARG A 80 -0.42 -17.99 6.81
CA ARG A 80 0.69 -18.95 6.87
C ARG A 80 2.04 -18.29 7.13
N SER A 81 2.29 -17.15 6.50
CA SER A 81 3.55 -16.41 6.66
C SER A 81 3.67 -15.85 8.08
N LEU A 82 2.56 -15.35 8.65
CA LEU A 82 2.52 -14.91 10.04
C LEU A 82 2.73 -16.07 11.02
N GLU A 83 2.11 -17.22 10.78
CA GLU A 83 2.29 -18.43 11.59
C GLU A 83 3.74 -18.92 11.57
N TYR A 84 4.36 -18.93 10.39
CA TYR A 84 5.77 -19.26 10.24
C TYR A 84 6.66 -18.34 11.09
N LEU A 85 6.49 -17.02 10.96
CA LEU A 85 7.27 -16.04 11.70
C LEU A 85 7.06 -16.14 13.22
N ALA A 86 5.84 -16.42 13.67
CA ALA A 86 5.52 -16.62 15.08
C ALA A 86 6.20 -17.86 15.66
N LEU A 87 6.22 -18.96 14.91
CA LEU A 87 6.91 -20.20 15.29
C LEU A 87 8.42 -19.99 15.34
N GLU A 88 9.00 -19.42 14.28
CA GLU A 88 10.44 -19.20 14.20
C GLU A 88 10.95 -18.30 15.33
N THR A 89 10.22 -17.23 15.65
CA THR A 89 10.55 -16.33 16.76
C THR A 89 10.48 -17.04 18.11
N SER A 90 9.59 -18.04 18.25
CA SER A 90 9.46 -18.81 19.49
C SER A 90 10.60 -19.83 19.68
N THR A 91 11.24 -20.27 18.59
CA THR A 91 12.30 -21.29 18.61
C THR A 91 13.71 -20.72 18.53
N THR A 92 13.88 -19.51 17.99
CA THR A 92 15.18 -18.99 17.59
C THR A 92 15.42 -17.59 18.15
N VAL A 93 16.42 -17.45 19.02
CA VAL A 93 16.87 -16.13 19.52
C VAL A 93 18.08 -15.69 18.69
N VAL A 94 17.88 -14.73 17.80
CA VAL A 94 18.97 -14.08 17.07
C VAL A 94 19.49 -12.91 17.91
N ARG A 95 20.80 -12.92 18.20
CA ARG A 95 21.49 -11.80 18.86
C ARG A 95 22.34 -11.10 17.81
N GLU A 96 21.99 -9.87 17.48
CA GLU A 96 22.82 -9.01 16.65
C GLU A 96 24.04 -8.58 17.47
N ALA A 97 25.24 -8.84 16.96
CA ALA A 97 26.46 -8.21 17.47
C ALA A 97 26.45 -6.78 16.92
N GLY A 98 26.21 -5.81 17.81
CA GLY A 98 26.08 -4.39 17.45
C GLY A 98 27.26 -3.84 16.67
#